data_AF-A0A2S5C4W9-F1
#
_entry.id   AF-A0A2S5C4W9-F1
#
_cell.length_a   1.000
_cell.length_b   1.000
_cell.length_c   1.000
_cell.angle_alpha   90.00
_cell.angle_beta   90.00
_cell.angle_gamma   90.00
#
_symmetry.space_group_name_H-M   'P 1'
#
loop_
_entity.id
_entity.type
_entity.pdbx_description
1 polymer ?
#
loop_
_entity_poly.entity_id
_entity_poly.type
_entity_poly.pdbx_seq_one_letter_code
_entity_poly.pdbx_strand_id
1 'polypeptide(L)'
;MKRWAHPFLLCFTLLSASFSLFAVDAPATAPYLLQGAPSFDQSISQFRETFNHDNPKLPLGEFRAIDSARDTPTLTRAASKINENLYASTALERGTLKIKSMQITWLPIQGPEQKAAKAKALEYMSAILRAFTPVLTKAQSQQKLQKLLTSGKNKRYYAETEGAIRYVVADNGEKGLTFAVEPIKLALSDALGGAN
;
A
#
# COMPACT_ATOMS: atom_id res chain seq x y z
N MET A 1 -81.05 -5.64 -23.41
CA MET A 1 -79.74 -5.24 -23.99
C MET A 1 -78.87 -4.65 -22.87
N LYS A 2 -77.55 -4.93 -22.82
CA LYS A 2 -76.53 -4.28 -21.94
C LYS A 2 -76.84 -4.28 -20.42
N ARG A 3 -76.20 -5.10 -19.58
CA ARG A 3 -74.89 -4.89 -18.90
C ARG A 3 -74.77 -6.04 -17.85
N TRP A 4 -73.64 -6.38 -17.21
CA TRP A 4 -72.19 -6.16 -17.43
C TRP A 4 -71.46 -7.01 -16.36
N ALA A 5 -70.56 -7.92 -16.75
CA ALA A 5 -69.79 -8.74 -15.81
C ALA A 5 -68.38 -8.16 -15.59
N HIS A 6 -67.90 -8.17 -14.34
CA HIS A 6 -66.55 -7.71 -13.98
C HIS A 6 -65.58 -8.90 -13.92
N PRO A 7 -64.36 -8.80 -14.49
CA PRO A 7 -63.31 -9.79 -14.24
C PRO A 7 -62.62 -9.49 -12.89
N PHE A 8 -62.60 -10.48 -12.00
CA PHE A 8 -61.85 -10.44 -10.75
C PHE A 8 -60.37 -10.76 -11.05
N LEU A 9 -59.45 -9.83 -10.76
CA LEU A 9 -58.01 -10.05 -10.99
C LEU A 9 -57.36 -10.65 -9.74
N LEU A 10 -56.88 -11.90 -9.83
CA LEU A 10 -56.29 -12.64 -8.70
C LEU A 10 -54.76 -12.53 -8.77
N CYS A 11 -54.14 -11.80 -7.83
CA CYS A 11 -52.70 -11.57 -7.82
C CYS A 11 -52.00 -12.61 -6.93
N PHE A 12 -51.22 -13.51 -7.55
CA PHE A 12 -50.40 -14.51 -6.86
C PHE A 12 -49.04 -13.90 -6.51
N THR A 13 -48.71 -13.76 -5.23
CA THR A 13 -47.37 -13.34 -4.78
C THR A 13 -46.54 -14.55 -4.37
N LEU A 14 -45.47 -14.82 -5.12
CA LEU A 14 -44.47 -15.84 -4.78
C LEU A 14 -43.32 -15.17 -4.02
N LEU A 15 -43.12 -15.58 -2.75
CA LEU A 15 -42.06 -15.06 -1.90
C LEU A 15 -40.77 -15.86 -2.11
N SER A 16 -39.86 -15.35 -2.94
CA SER A 16 -38.54 -15.95 -3.18
C SER A 16 -37.54 -15.60 -2.07
N ALA A 17 -37.17 -16.59 -1.27
CA ALA A 17 -36.11 -16.45 -0.26
C ALA A 17 -34.72 -16.52 -0.93
N SER A 18 -34.12 -15.37 -1.19
CA SER A 18 -32.75 -15.28 -1.72
C SER A 18 -31.72 -15.57 -0.62
N PHE A 19 -31.10 -16.75 -0.67
CA PHE A 19 -29.88 -17.02 0.11
C PHE A 19 -28.72 -16.20 -0.45
N SER A 20 -28.26 -15.20 0.31
CA SER A 20 -27.06 -14.44 -0.02
C SER A 20 -25.81 -15.29 0.20
N LEU A 21 -25.23 -15.80 -0.89
CA LEU A 21 -23.89 -16.37 -0.88
C LEU A 21 -22.87 -15.25 -0.62
N PHE A 22 -22.22 -15.26 0.55
CA PHE A 22 -21.09 -14.39 0.83
C PHE A 22 -19.92 -14.78 -0.08
N ALA A 23 -19.61 -13.93 -1.07
CA ALA A 23 -18.39 -14.05 -1.85
C ALA A 23 -17.18 -13.85 -0.91
N VAL A 24 -16.32 -14.86 -0.82
CA VAL A 24 -15.02 -14.72 -0.15
C VAL A 24 -14.12 -13.90 -1.06
N ASP A 25 -13.97 -12.63 -0.72
CA ASP A 25 -13.23 -11.65 -1.51
C ASP A 25 -11.75 -12.08 -1.64
N ALA A 26 -11.34 -12.44 -2.87
CA ALA A 26 -9.98 -12.88 -3.13
C ALA A 26 -9.02 -11.70 -2.89
N PRO A 27 -7.82 -11.92 -2.31
CA PRO A 27 -6.90 -10.83 -2.01
C PRO A 27 -6.47 -10.15 -3.30
N ALA A 28 -6.93 -8.90 -3.51
CA ALA A 28 -6.59 -8.09 -4.67
C ALA A 28 -5.07 -8.04 -4.88
N THR A 29 -4.63 -8.36 -6.10
CA THR A 29 -3.22 -8.33 -6.47
C THR A 29 -2.65 -6.92 -6.27
N ALA A 30 -1.55 -6.81 -5.52
CA ALA A 30 -0.93 -5.53 -5.22
C ALA A 30 -0.46 -4.84 -6.53
N PRO A 31 -0.90 -3.59 -6.83
CA PRO A 31 -0.71 -3.01 -8.16
C PRO A 31 0.73 -2.89 -8.69
N TYR A 32 1.77 -2.86 -7.85
CA TYR A 32 3.16 -2.92 -8.31
C TYR A 32 3.56 -4.26 -8.96
N LEU A 33 2.72 -5.29 -8.81
CA LEU A 33 2.85 -6.61 -9.45
C LEU A 33 2.17 -6.69 -10.83
N LEU A 34 1.37 -5.68 -11.21
CA LEU A 34 0.66 -5.67 -12.48
C LEU A 34 1.61 -5.45 -13.66
N GLN A 35 1.26 -6.00 -14.82
CA GLN A 35 2.00 -5.74 -16.06
C GLN A 35 1.95 -4.25 -16.39
N GLY A 36 3.08 -3.65 -16.75
CA GLY A 36 3.18 -2.21 -17.02
C GLY A 36 3.05 -1.31 -15.79
N ALA A 37 3.03 -1.87 -14.56
CA ALA A 37 3.14 -1.06 -13.35
C ALA A 37 4.44 -0.23 -13.37
N PRO A 38 4.41 1.06 -13.01
CA PRO A 38 5.57 1.94 -13.10
C PRO A 38 6.67 1.59 -12.08
N SER A 39 7.81 2.24 -12.24
CA SER A 39 8.90 2.31 -11.28
C SER A 39 9.23 3.79 -11.00
N PHE A 40 9.75 4.10 -9.82
CA PHE A 40 10.34 5.41 -9.54
C PHE A 40 11.63 5.57 -10.37
N ASP A 41 11.96 6.80 -10.76
CA ASP A 41 13.15 7.09 -11.57
C ASP A 41 14.45 7.12 -10.74
N GLN A 42 14.63 6.11 -9.89
CA GLN A 42 15.82 5.89 -9.08
C GLN A 42 16.01 4.39 -8.81
N SER A 43 17.25 3.92 -8.91
CA SER A 43 17.62 2.57 -8.49
C SER A 43 17.68 2.44 -6.97
N ILE A 44 17.60 1.21 -6.48
CA ILE A 44 17.72 0.92 -5.03
C ILE A 44 19.04 1.41 -4.42
N SER A 45 20.14 1.37 -5.18
CA SER A 45 21.46 1.82 -4.71
C SER A 45 21.51 3.35 -4.57
N GLN A 46 21.07 4.09 -5.59
CA GLN A 46 20.99 5.56 -5.58
C GLN A 46 20.05 6.06 -4.47
N PHE A 47 18.90 5.39 -4.30
CA PHE A 47 17.96 5.67 -3.23
C PHE A 47 18.64 5.54 -1.86
N ARG A 48 19.31 4.40 -1.62
CA ARG A 48 19.95 4.12 -0.33
C ARG A 48 21.07 5.12 -0.01
N GLU A 49 21.90 5.46 -1.00
CA GLU A 49 23.00 6.42 -0.83
C GLU A 49 22.46 7.79 -0.39
N THR A 50 21.51 8.34 -1.16
CA THR A 50 20.81 9.59 -0.84
C THR A 50 20.11 9.53 0.51
N PHE A 51 19.37 8.44 0.77
CA PHE A 51 18.63 8.26 2.03
C PHE A 51 19.55 8.24 3.26
N ASN A 52 20.70 7.56 3.17
CA ASN A 52 21.66 7.46 4.26
C ASN A 52 22.39 8.79 4.49
N HIS A 53 22.71 9.53 3.42
CA HIS A 53 23.26 10.89 3.50
C HIS A 53 22.29 11.83 4.24
N ASP A 54 21.01 11.82 3.87
CA ASP A 54 20.00 12.72 4.42
C ASP A 54 19.48 12.30 5.81
N ASN A 55 19.73 11.04 6.21
CA ASN A 55 19.26 10.46 7.47
C ASN A 55 20.36 9.65 8.17
N PRO A 56 21.50 10.27 8.57
CA PRO A 56 22.68 9.54 9.10
C PRO A 56 22.42 8.80 10.43
N LYS A 57 21.29 9.07 11.11
CA LYS A 57 20.85 8.36 12.33
C LYS A 57 19.89 7.19 12.04
N LEU A 58 19.45 7.03 10.80
CA LEU A 58 18.52 5.99 10.34
C LEU A 58 19.10 5.24 9.12
N PRO A 59 20.34 4.72 9.15
CA PRO A 59 20.97 4.13 7.97
C PRO A 59 20.29 2.81 7.54
N LEU A 60 20.10 2.65 6.24
CA LEU A 60 19.77 1.38 5.60
C LEU A 60 21.05 0.64 5.20
N GLY A 61 21.14 -0.64 5.57
CA GLY A 61 22.16 -1.56 5.05
C GLY A 61 21.93 -1.90 3.57
N GLU A 62 22.83 -2.68 2.97
CA GLU A 62 22.65 -3.14 1.58
C GLU A 62 21.36 -3.94 1.39
N PHE A 63 20.66 -3.69 0.28
CA PHE A 63 19.50 -4.47 -0.11
C PHE A 63 19.95 -5.76 -0.81
N ARG A 64 19.69 -6.90 -0.19
CA ARG A 64 20.02 -8.23 -0.72
C ARG A 64 18.79 -8.84 -1.37
N ALA A 65 18.96 -9.49 -2.52
CA ALA A 65 17.88 -10.22 -3.17
C ALA A 65 17.32 -11.31 -2.23
N ILE A 66 16.01 -11.53 -2.29
CA ILE A 66 15.32 -12.62 -1.62
C ILE A 66 14.62 -13.45 -2.68
N ASP A 67 14.97 -14.72 -2.77
CA ASP A 67 14.27 -15.67 -3.65
C ASP A 67 12.84 -15.87 -3.14
N SER A 68 11.85 -15.60 -3.99
CA SER A 68 10.45 -15.84 -3.68
C SER A 68 9.78 -16.68 -4.76
N ALA A 69 9.00 -17.68 -4.33
CA ALA A 69 8.10 -18.43 -5.20
C ALA A 69 7.03 -17.57 -5.92
N ARG A 70 6.95 -16.26 -5.61
CA ARG A 70 6.10 -15.25 -6.24
C ARG A 70 6.87 -14.23 -7.08
N ASP A 71 8.13 -14.51 -7.44
CA ASP A 71 8.90 -13.64 -8.31
C ASP A 71 8.53 -13.86 -9.76
N THR A 72 8.07 -12.79 -10.40
CA THR A 72 7.76 -12.79 -11.83
C THR A 72 9.04 -12.54 -12.64
N PRO A 73 9.09 -12.90 -13.94
CA PRO A 73 10.23 -12.59 -14.81
C PRO A 73 10.59 -11.09 -14.89
N THR A 74 9.68 -10.21 -14.50
CA THR A 74 9.82 -8.75 -14.53
C THR A 74 10.24 -8.11 -13.21
N LEU A 75 10.31 -8.88 -12.12
CA LEU A 75 10.48 -8.38 -10.77
C LEU A 75 11.63 -9.09 -10.03
N THR A 76 12.29 -8.34 -9.15
CA THR A 76 13.27 -8.86 -8.18
C THR A 76 12.88 -8.32 -6.81
N ARG A 77 12.78 -9.17 -5.79
CA ARG A 77 12.57 -8.73 -4.40
C ARG A 77 13.90 -8.58 -3.70
N ALA A 78 14.02 -7.56 -2.86
CA ALA A 78 15.18 -7.40 -1.99
C ALA A 78 14.78 -6.86 -0.62
N ALA A 79 15.62 -7.07 0.38
CA ALA A 79 15.46 -6.48 1.70
C ALA A 79 16.79 -6.08 2.34
N SER A 80 16.67 -5.16 3.30
CA SER A 80 17.75 -4.68 4.16
C SER A 80 17.30 -4.78 5.62
N LYS A 81 18.04 -5.53 6.44
CA LYS A 81 17.76 -5.69 7.87
C LYS A 81 18.23 -4.46 8.63
N ILE A 82 17.35 -3.82 9.39
CA ILE A 82 17.69 -2.66 10.23
C ILE A 82 18.04 -3.14 11.65
N ASN A 83 17.28 -4.09 12.18
CA ASN A 83 17.57 -4.88 13.39
C ASN A 83 16.70 -6.16 13.40
N GLU A 84 16.53 -6.83 14.54
CA GLU A 84 15.70 -8.04 14.67
C GLU A 84 14.19 -7.82 14.45
N ASN A 85 13.68 -6.60 14.65
CA ASN A 85 12.24 -6.30 14.65
C ASN A 85 11.82 -5.21 13.66
N LEU A 86 12.73 -4.78 12.79
CA LEU A 86 12.53 -3.74 11.79
C LEU A 86 13.37 -4.06 10.55
N TYR A 87 12.73 -4.05 9.39
CA TYR A 87 13.41 -4.25 8.11
C TYR A 87 12.80 -3.38 7.02
N ALA A 88 13.62 -3.05 6.03
CA ALA A 88 13.18 -2.46 4.77
C ALA A 88 13.07 -3.56 3.72
N SER A 89 12.02 -3.54 2.90
CA SER A 89 11.87 -4.44 1.75
C SER A 89 11.44 -3.67 0.52
N THR A 90 11.78 -4.18 -0.66
CA THR A 90 11.49 -3.53 -1.92
C THR A 90 11.16 -4.52 -3.02
N ALA A 91 10.25 -4.12 -3.91
CA ALA A 91 10.05 -4.74 -5.20
C ALA A 91 10.76 -3.89 -6.25
N LEU A 92 11.66 -4.52 -7.00
CA LEU A 92 12.50 -3.88 -8.01
C LEU A 92 12.11 -4.34 -9.40
N GLU A 93 12.22 -3.44 -10.35
CA GLU A 93 12.16 -3.76 -11.77
C GLU A 93 13.42 -4.51 -12.19
N ARG A 94 13.25 -5.68 -12.81
CA ARG A 94 14.39 -6.52 -13.19
C ARG A 94 15.23 -5.82 -14.27
N GLY A 95 16.56 -5.90 -14.13
CA GLY A 95 17.51 -5.26 -15.02
C GLY A 95 17.86 -3.82 -14.64
N THR A 96 16.86 -2.95 -14.40
CA THR A 96 17.10 -1.54 -14.00
C THR A 96 17.32 -1.36 -12.50
N LEU A 97 16.84 -2.30 -11.68
CA LEU A 97 16.77 -2.20 -10.22
C LEU A 97 16.05 -0.93 -9.72
N LYS A 98 15.18 -0.35 -10.56
CA LYS A 98 14.32 0.78 -10.20
C LYS A 98 13.21 0.33 -9.24
N ILE A 99 12.88 1.19 -8.28
CA ILE A 99 11.97 0.86 -7.19
C ILE A 99 10.51 0.85 -7.68
N LYS A 100 9.81 -0.28 -7.59
CA LYS A 100 8.36 -0.42 -7.84
C LYS A 100 7.51 -0.37 -6.56
N SER A 101 8.11 -0.72 -5.42
CA SER A 101 7.54 -0.54 -4.07
C SER A 101 8.69 -0.48 -3.08
N MET A 102 8.66 0.45 -2.13
CA MET A 102 9.58 0.52 -0.99
C MET A 102 8.77 0.44 0.29
N GLN A 103 9.19 -0.42 1.22
CA GLN A 103 8.42 -0.78 2.41
C GLN A 103 9.29 -0.76 3.66
N ILE A 104 8.71 -0.38 4.79
CA ILE A 104 9.25 -0.60 6.13
C ILE A 104 8.25 -1.45 6.89
N THR A 105 8.71 -2.57 7.46
CA THR A 105 7.89 -3.44 8.30
C THR A 105 8.50 -3.55 9.69
N TRP A 106 7.68 -3.23 10.69
CA TRP A 106 7.97 -3.44 12.11
C TRP A 106 7.24 -4.67 12.62
N LEU A 107 7.97 -5.50 13.36
CA LEU A 107 7.43 -6.67 14.07
C LEU A 107 7.31 -6.32 15.56
N PRO A 108 6.10 -6.34 16.15
CA PRO A 108 5.91 -6.10 17.57
C PRO A 108 6.76 -7.03 18.44
N ILE A 109 7.45 -6.44 19.41
CA ILE A 109 8.11 -7.16 20.49
C ILE A 109 7.32 -6.98 21.80
N GLN A 110 7.54 -7.89 22.75
CA GLN A 110 7.01 -7.78 24.11
C GLN A 110 8.02 -7.07 25.03
N GLY A 111 7.57 -6.63 26.20
CA GLY A 111 8.43 -6.01 27.22
C GLY A 111 8.60 -4.48 27.09
N PRO A 112 9.43 -3.88 27.95
CA PRO A 112 9.51 -2.42 28.13
C PRO A 112 10.01 -1.67 26.89
N GLU A 113 10.80 -2.34 26.04
CA GLU A 113 11.36 -1.73 24.82
C GLU A 113 10.34 -1.53 23.70
N GLN A 114 9.15 -2.15 23.76
CA GLN A 114 8.15 -2.10 22.68
C GLN A 114 7.82 -0.68 22.23
N LYS A 115 7.67 0.26 23.18
CA LYS A 115 7.37 1.67 22.89
C LYS A 115 8.49 2.35 22.11
N ALA A 116 9.75 2.11 22.48
CA ALA A 116 10.92 2.67 21.81
C ALA A 116 11.15 2.02 20.44
N ALA A 117 10.97 0.71 20.32
CA ALA A 117 11.03 -0.02 19.05
C ALA A 117 9.98 0.49 18.05
N LYS A 118 8.72 0.67 18.51
CA LYS A 118 7.66 1.25 17.67
C LYS A 118 7.98 2.69 17.26
N ALA A 119 8.49 3.53 18.18
CA ALA A 119 8.89 4.90 17.86
C ALA A 119 9.97 4.92 16.75
N LYS A 120 11.02 4.10 16.87
CA LYS A 120 12.07 3.97 15.85
C LYS A 120 11.51 3.50 14.50
N ALA A 121 10.57 2.56 14.49
CA ALA A 121 9.88 2.15 13.27
C ALA A 121 9.13 3.32 12.59
N LEU A 122 8.38 4.11 13.37
CA LEU A 122 7.66 5.28 12.87
C LEU A 122 8.60 6.38 12.32
N GLU A 123 9.81 6.53 12.90
CA GLU A 123 10.85 7.40 12.35
C GLU A 123 11.33 6.94 10.97
N TYR A 124 11.64 5.64 10.80
CA TYR A 124 11.99 5.08 9.49
C TYR A 124 10.85 5.23 8.47
N MET A 125 9.62 4.89 8.83
CA MET A 125 8.45 5.04 7.96
C MET A 125 8.25 6.50 7.52
N SER A 126 8.42 7.46 8.44
CA SER A 126 8.32 8.90 8.14
C SER A 126 9.48 9.39 7.26
N ALA A 127 10.69 8.85 7.45
CA ALA A 127 11.84 9.17 6.63
C ALA A 127 11.69 8.65 5.19
N ILE A 128 11.20 7.41 5.01
CA ILE A 128 10.86 6.85 3.69
C ILE A 128 9.78 7.69 3.01
N LEU A 129 8.69 8.02 3.72
CA LEU A 129 7.63 8.89 3.19
C LEU A 129 8.21 10.20 2.65
N ARG A 130 9.09 10.85 3.41
CA ARG A 130 9.77 12.09 3.03
C ARG A 130 10.71 11.93 1.83
N ALA A 131 11.45 10.83 1.74
CA ALA A 131 12.40 10.58 0.65
C ALA A 131 11.72 10.48 -0.73
N PHE A 132 10.47 10.02 -0.78
CA PHE A 132 9.67 10.06 -2.01
C PHE A 132 8.80 11.32 -2.15
N THR A 133 8.70 12.13 -1.08
CA THR A 133 7.85 13.34 -1.04
C THR A 133 8.66 14.53 -0.49
N PRO A 134 9.74 14.97 -1.17
CA PRO A 134 10.76 15.85 -0.59
C PRO A 134 10.28 17.26 -0.24
N VAL A 135 9.11 17.68 -0.75
CA VAL A 135 8.42 18.93 -0.37
C VAL A 135 7.96 18.94 1.10
N LEU A 136 7.83 17.77 1.74
CA LEU A 136 7.43 17.66 3.14
C LEU A 136 8.62 17.82 4.09
N THR A 137 8.48 18.73 5.05
CA THR A 137 9.39 18.78 6.22
C THR A 137 9.25 17.52 7.07
N LYS A 138 10.26 17.22 7.90
CA LYS A 138 10.24 16.06 8.82
C LYS A 138 8.96 15.99 9.67
N ALA A 139 8.49 17.13 10.19
CA ALA A 139 7.27 17.21 10.99
C ALA A 139 6.01 16.91 10.18
N GLN A 140 5.90 17.44 8.95
CA GLN A 140 4.78 17.16 8.05
C GLN A 140 4.76 15.68 7.63
N SER A 141 5.92 15.06 7.39
CA SER A 141 6.02 13.62 7.09
C SER A 141 5.54 12.75 8.25
N GLN A 142 5.91 13.10 9.49
CA GLN A 142 5.42 12.43 10.71
C GLN A 142 3.90 12.60 10.88
N GLN A 143 3.37 13.81 10.65
CA GLN A 143 1.93 14.09 10.71
C GLN A 143 1.16 13.31 9.63
N LYS A 144 1.66 13.26 8.39
CA LYS A 144 1.04 12.50 7.30
C LYS A 144 1.08 11.01 7.58
N LEU A 145 2.20 10.45 8.07
CA LEU A 145 2.24 9.06 8.50
C LEU A 145 1.20 8.78 9.59
N GLN A 146 1.09 9.63 10.62
CA GLN A 146 0.10 9.45 11.67
C GLN A 146 -1.35 9.51 11.14
N LYS A 147 -1.65 10.37 10.17
CA LYS A 147 -2.94 10.39 9.47
C LYS A 147 -3.21 9.07 8.76
N LEU A 148 -2.24 8.57 7.97
CA LEU A 148 -2.36 7.29 7.25
C LEU A 148 -2.59 6.10 8.19
N LEU A 149 -1.87 6.05 9.31
CA LEU A 149 -2.03 5.02 10.35
C LEU A 149 -3.43 5.08 10.99
N THR A 150 -3.90 6.28 11.36
CA THR A 150 -5.24 6.47 11.93
C THR A 150 -6.32 6.08 10.94
N SER A 151 -6.22 6.50 9.68
CA SER A 151 -7.16 6.15 8.60
C SER A 151 -7.11 4.67 8.21
N GLY A 152 -6.00 3.98 8.49
CA GLY A 152 -5.82 2.54 8.28
C GLY A 152 -6.26 1.64 9.43
N LYS A 153 -6.58 2.21 10.60
CA LYS A 153 -7.02 1.44 11.77
C LYS A 153 -8.24 0.57 11.45
N ASN A 154 -8.22 -0.67 11.94
CA ASN A 154 -9.25 -1.71 11.71
C ASN A 154 -9.47 -2.11 10.24
N LYS A 155 -8.58 -1.73 9.32
CA LYS A 155 -8.60 -2.18 7.91
C LYS A 155 -7.48 -3.16 7.67
N ARG A 156 -7.73 -4.20 6.87
CA ARG A 156 -6.70 -5.17 6.45
C ARG A 156 -5.55 -4.49 5.70
N TYR A 157 -5.90 -3.56 4.81
CA TYR A 157 -4.99 -2.65 4.12
C TYR A 157 -5.70 -1.29 3.97
N TYR A 158 -4.94 -0.21 3.99
CA TYR A 158 -5.41 1.13 3.63
C TYR A 158 -4.42 1.78 2.68
N ALA A 159 -4.94 2.54 1.71
CA ALA A 159 -4.12 3.29 0.79
C ALA A 159 -4.67 4.71 0.59
N GLU A 160 -3.77 5.66 0.42
CA GLU A 160 -4.05 7.05 0.04
C GLU A 160 -3.16 7.38 -1.16
N THR A 161 -3.72 8.00 -2.20
CA THR A 161 -2.98 8.45 -3.39
C THR A 161 -2.83 9.96 -3.35
N GLU A 162 -1.63 10.47 -3.62
CA GLU A 162 -1.34 11.90 -3.74
C GLU A 162 -0.36 12.12 -4.90
N GLY A 163 -0.79 12.84 -5.93
CA GLY A 163 -0.03 12.96 -7.17
C GLY A 163 0.34 11.59 -7.75
N ALA A 164 1.61 11.42 -8.13
CA ALA A 164 2.15 10.18 -8.69
C ALA A 164 2.50 9.11 -7.64
N ILE A 165 2.14 9.29 -6.36
CA ILE A 165 2.52 8.40 -5.25
C ILE A 165 1.27 7.80 -4.61
N ARG A 166 1.34 6.50 -4.30
CA ARG A 166 0.41 5.84 -3.40
C ARG A 166 1.13 5.38 -2.15
N TYR A 167 0.59 5.78 -1.01
CA TYR A 167 0.95 5.30 0.31
C TYR A 167 0.08 4.10 0.65
N VAL A 168 0.66 3.06 1.25
CA VAL A 168 -0.07 1.89 1.74
C VAL A 168 0.31 1.62 3.20
N VAL A 169 -0.68 1.31 4.02
CA VAL A 169 -0.53 0.90 5.42
C VAL A 169 -1.22 -0.44 5.64
N ALA A 170 -0.56 -1.33 6.38
CA ALA A 170 -1.13 -2.56 6.90
C ALA A 170 -0.77 -2.69 8.39
N ASP A 171 -1.73 -2.42 9.29
CA ASP A 171 -1.56 -2.68 10.73
C ASP A 171 -2.26 -4.01 11.07
N ASN A 172 -1.47 -5.07 11.19
CA ASN A 172 -1.96 -6.41 11.50
C ASN A 172 -1.83 -6.73 12.99
N GLY A 173 -1.75 -5.71 13.85
CA GLY A 173 -1.52 -5.88 15.29
C GLY A 173 -0.21 -6.63 15.54
N GLU A 174 -0.29 -7.74 16.29
CA GLU A 174 0.84 -8.59 16.64
C GLU A 174 1.64 -9.14 15.44
N LYS A 175 1.02 -9.25 14.26
CA LYS A 175 1.68 -9.77 13.05
C LYS A 175 2.57 -8.76 12.34
N GLY A 176 2.51 -7.48 12.70
CA GLY A 176 3.35 -6.44 12.12
C GLY A 176 2.60 -5.20 11.63
N LEU A 177 3.32 -4.07 11.65
CA LEU A 177 2.94 -2.84 10.99
C LEU A 177 3.83 -2.61 9.77
N THR A 178 3.23 -2.54 8.59
CA THR A 178 3.92 -2.20 7.33
C THR A 178 3.43 -0.86 6.80
N PHE A 179 4.37 -0.03 6.39
CA PHE A 179 4.14 1.15 5.55
C PHE A 179 4.88 0.97 4.22
N ALA A 180 4.26 1.37 3.12
CA ALA A 180 4.85 1.32 1.78
C ALA A 180 4.57 2.58 0.96
N VAL A 181 5.48 2.88 0.04
CA VAL A 181 5.36 3.91 -1.00
C VAL A 181 5.56 3.29 -2.37
N GLU A 182 4.64 3.60 -3.29
CA GLU A 182 4.55 2.96 -4.59
C GLU A 182 4.23 4.03 -5.65
N PRO A 183 4.88 3.99 -6.83
CA PRO A 183 4.56 4.91 -7.92
C PRO A 183 3.21 4.50 -8.52
N ILE A 184 2.43 5.49 -8.96
CA ILE A 184 1.24 5.26 -9.78
C ILE A 184 1.41 5.91 -11.15
N LYS A 185 0.86 5.25 -12.17
CA LYS A 185 0.77 5.84 -13.50
C LYS A 185 -0.38 6.84 -13.45
N LEU A 186 -0.06 8.13 -13.59
CA LEU A 186 -1.07 9.15 -13.83
C LEU A 186 -1.66 8.90 -15.22
N ALA A 187 -2.89 8.40 -15.26
CA ALA A 187 -3.72 8.53 -16.45
C ALA A 187 -4.25 9.96 -16.47
N LEU A 188 -4.17 10.62 -17.62
CA LEU A 188 -4.97 11.81 -17.86
C LEU A 188 -6.44 11.36 -17.84
N SER A 189 -7.25 11.99 -17.01
CA SER A 189 -8.70 11.77 -17.03
C SER A 189 -9.26 12.35 -18.33
N ASP A 190 -9.87 11.55 -19.19
CA ASP A 190 -10.57 12.01 -20.40
C ASP A 190 -11.84 12.88 -20.12
N ALA A 191 -12.00 13.33 -18.87
CA ALA A 191 -13.12 14.10 -18.34
C ALA A 191 -13.15 15.58 -18.76
N LEU A 192 -12.58 15.92 -19.93
CA LEU A 192 -12.64 17.25 -20.54
C LEU A 192 -13.12 17.22 -22.02
N GLY A 193 -13.48 16.06 -22.56
CA GLY A 193 -13.92 15.89 -23.96
C GLY A 193 -15.43 15.98 -24.21
N GLY A 194 -16.19 16.68 -23.36
CA GLY A 194 -17.66 16.57 -23.29
C GLY A 194 -18.43 17.90 -23.23
N ALA A 195 -17.92 18.97 -23.85
CA ALA A 195 -18.62 20.24 -23.98
C ALA A 195 -18.21 20.97 -25.28
N ASN A 196 -18.88 20.63 -26.39
CA ASN A 196 -19.02 21.40 -27.62
C ASN A 196 -20.37 21.05 -28.25
#